data_AF-A0A3D2I7R1-F1
#
_entry.id   AF-A0A3D2I7R1-F1
#
_cell.length_a   1.000
_cell.length_b   1.000
_cell.length_c   1.000
_cell.angle_alpha   90.00
_cell.angle_beta   90.00
_cell.angle_gamma   90.00
#
_symmetry.space_group_name_H-M   'P 1'
#
loop_
_entity.id
_entity.type
_entity.pdbx_description
1 polymer ?
#
loop_
_entity_poly.entity_id
_entity_poly.type
_entity_poly.pdbx_seq_one_letter_code
_entity_poly.pdbx_strand_id
1 'polypeptide(L)'
;SRIAAAEVLAKAAGADGMVGGQVLDTLCHVADEAGLTQLNRLKTCAMISAAAELGCVAAGMDGEKRRQAREFGDGLGLAFQI
;
A
#
# COMPACT_ATOMS: atom_id res chain seq x y z
N SER A 1 4.42 -13.92 11.91
CA SER A 1 4.87 -13.55 13.27
C SER A 1 4.54 -12.08 13.53
N ARG A 2 4.49 -11.63 14.80
CA ARG A 2 4.20 -10.22 15.13
C ARG A 2 5.22 -9.24 14.53
N ILE A 3 6.48 -9.65 14.45
CA ILE A 3 7.56 -8.87 13.82
C ILE A 3 7.27 -8.65 12.33
N ALA A 4 6.97 -9.73 11.58
CA ALA A 4 6.64 -9.61 10.16
C ALA A 4 5.41 -8.72 9.92
N ALA A 5 4.40 -8.78 10.78
CA ALA A 5 3.24 -7.91 10.69
C ALA A 5 3.60 -6.42 10.93
N ALA A 6 4.42 -6.15 11.94
CA ALA A 6 4.90 -4.79 12.21
C ALA A 6 5.74 -4.24 11.04
N GLU A 7 6.59 -5.07 10.43
CA GLU A 7 7.39 -4.67 9.27
C GLU A 7 6.54 -4.32 8.05
N VAL A 8 5.51 -5.12 7.74
CA VAL A 8 4.57 -4.83 6.63
C VAL A 8 3.85 -3.51 6.89
N LEU A 9 3.32 -3.33 8.09
CA LEU A 9 2.59 -2.11 8.44
C LEU A 9 3.49 -0.88 8.46
N ALA A 10 4.69 -0.97 9.03
CA ALA A 10 5.62 0.15 9.11
C ALA A 10 6.08 0.63 7.74
N LYS A 11 6.34 -0.29 6.79
CA LYS A 11 6.69 0.07 5.41
C LYS A 11 5.53 0.77 4.70
N ALA A 12 4.32 0.22 4.82
CA ALA A 12 3.14 0.78 4.16
C ALA A 12 2.70 2.12 4.73
N ALA A 13 2.82 2.32 6.04
CA ALA A 13 2.46 3.57 6.70
C ALA A 13 3.57 4.64 6.62
N GLY A 14 4.82 4.24 6.33
CA GLY A 14 5.99 5.08 6.42
C GLY A 14 6.18 6.07 5.26
N ALA A 15 7.38 6.66 5.23
CA ALA A 15 7.77 7.68 4.24
C ALA A 15 7.72 7.16 2.80
N ASP A 16 7.99 5.88 2.59
CA ASP A 16 7.91 5.23 1.26
C ASP A 16 6.50 4.73 0.91
N GLY A 17 5.50 5.01 1.74
CA GLY A 17 4.11 4.60 1.57
C GLY A 17 3.14 5.76 1.85
N MET A 18 2.16 5.52 2.72
CA MET A 18 1.05 6.43 3.02
C MET A 18 1.52 7.84 3.37
N VAL A 19 2.50 7.98 4.25
CA VAL A 19 3.00 9.31 4.64
C VAL A 19 3.68 10.01 3.46
N GLY A 20 4.44 9.29 2.63
CA GLY A 20 4.99 9.86 1.40
C GLY A 20 3.90 10.37 0.46
N GLY A 21 2.83 9.58 0.28
CA GLY A 21 1.66 9.98 -0.50
C GLY A 21 0.95 11.21 0.07
N GLN A 22 0.80 11.30 1.38
CA GLN A 22 0.23 12.48 2.06
C GLN A 22 1.08 13.74 1.87
N VAL A 23 2.41 13.60 1.92
CA VAL A 23 3.33 14.72 1.67
C VAL A 23 3.23 15.19 0.23
N LEU A 24 3.23 14.27 -0.74
CA LEU A 24 3.05 14.61 -2.16
C LEU A 24 1.72 15.33 -2.40
N ASP A 25 0.64 14.83 -1.82
CA ASP A 25 -0.69 15.41 -1.91
C ASP A 25 -0.78 16.83 -1.32
N THR A 26 0.00 17.11 -0.27
CA THR A 26 -0.01 18.41 0.42
C THR A 26 0.89 19.44 -0.27
N LEU A 27 2.07 19.01 -0.75
CA LEU A 27 3.13 19.93 -1.16
C LEU A 27 3.32 20.01 -2.68
N CYS A 28 2.83 19.05 -3.44
CA CYS A 28 3.03 18.98 -4.88
C CYS A 28 1.72 19.23 -5.64
N HIS A 29 1.80 20.00 -6.72
CA HIS A 29 0.71 20.08 -7.68
C HIS A 29 0.82 18.92 -8.67
N VAL A 30 0.02 17.88 -8.47
CA VAL A 30 -0.03 16.69 -9.32
C VAL A 30 -1.14 16.85 -10.34
N ALA A 31 -0.79 16.98 -11.62
CA ALA A 31 -1.73 17.36 -12.67
C ALA A 31 -1.97 16.28 -13.73
N ASP A 32 -1.04 15.34 -13.90
CA ASP A 32 -1.14 14.28 -14.89
C ASP A 32 -1.60 12.94 -14.29
N GLU A 33 -2.13 12.08 -15.14
CA GLU A 33 -2.66 10.76 -14.74
C GLU A 33 -1.58 9.89 -14.09
N ALA A 34 -0.35 9.95 -14.60
CA ALA A 34 0.76 9.19 -14.06
C ALA A 34 1.10 9.63 -12.62
N GLY A 35 1.17 10.94 -12.38
CA GLY A 35 1.40 11.50 -11.06
C GLY A 35 0.25 11.19 -10.10
N LEU A 36 -1.01 11.32 -10.54
CA LEU A 36 -2.17 11.00 -9.71
C LEU A 36 -2.19 9.51 -9.34
N THR A 37 -1.88 8.64 -10.31
CA THR A 37 -1.74 7.19 -10.07
C THR A 37 -0.67 6.92 -9.02
N GLN A 38 0.49 7.58 -9.11
CA GLN A 38 1.57 7.41 -8.14
C GLN A 38 1.19 7.92 -6.75
N LEU A 39 0.55 9.09 -6.67
CA LEU A 39 0.04 9.66 -5.43
C LEU A 39 -0.94 8.68 -4.78
N ASN A 40 -1.89 8.14 -5.55
CA ASN A 40 -2.89 7.19 -5.07
C ASN A 40 -2.29 5.85 -4.64
N ARG A 41 -1.27 5.35 -5.37
CA ARG A 41 -0.51 4.15 -4.98
C ARG A 41 0.10 4.31 -3.60
N LEU A 42 0.70 5.46 -3.32
CA LEU A 42 1.33 5.74 -2.03
C LEU A 42 0.31 6.05 -0.94
N LYS A 43 -0.57 7.04 -1.15
CA LYS A 43 -1.49 7.58 -0.14
C LYS A 43 -2.56 6.58 0.28
N THR A 44 -3.02 5.74 -0.66
CA THR A 44 -4.20 4.88 -0.44
C THR A 44 -3.88 3.41 -0.65
N CYS A 45 -3.30 3.03 -1.81
CA CYS A 45 -3.13 1.62 -2.15
C CYS A 45 -2.17 0.90 -1.21
N ALA A 46 -1.07 1.57 -0.80
CA ALA A 46 -0.08 1.00 0.13
C ALA A 46 -0.72 0.39 1.39
N MET A 47 -1.70 1.07 1.99
CA MET A 47 -2.39 0.59 3.19
C MET A 47 -3.38 -0.55 2.91
N ILE A 48 -4.07 -0.51 1.77
CA ILE A 48 -4.99 -1.58 1.35
C ILE A 48 -4.22 -2.86 1.02
N SER A 49 -3.12 -2.75 0.27
CA SER A 49 -2.19 -3.85 -0.01
C SER A 49 -1.60 -4.44 1.26
N ALA A 50 -1.21 -3.60 2.22
CA ALA A 50 -0.71 -4.06 3.51
C ALA A 50 -1.78 -4.80 4.31
N ALA A 51 -3.02 -4.32 4.33
CA ALA A 51 -4.12 -5.00 5.02
C ALA A 51 -4.35 -6.42 4.45
N ALA A 52 -4.31 -6.57 3.12
CA ALA A 52 -4.41 -7.88 2.46
C ALA A 52 -3.23 -8.81 2.82
N GLU A 53 -1.99 -8.30 2.75
CA GLU A 53 -0.80 -9.06 3.12
C GLU A 53 -0.79 -9.47 4.60
N LEU A 54 -1.24 -8.59 5.50
CA LEU A 54 -1.35 -8.86 6.94
C LEU A 54 -2.30 -10.03 7.23
N GLY A 55 -3.38 -10.18 6.46
CA GLY A 55 -4.25 -11.36 6.50
C GLY A 55 -3.49 -12.65 6.23
N CYS A 56 -2.64 -12.67 5.19
CA CYS A 56 -1.77 -13.80 4.86
C CYS A 56 -0.72 -14.07 5.95
N VAL A 57 -0.12 -13.01 6.53
CA VAL A 57 0.84 -13.13 7.64
C VAL A 57 0.18 -13.75 8.87
N ALA A 58 -1.05 -13.33 9.20
CA ALA A 58 -1.82 -13.86 10.32
C ALA A 58 -2.21 -15.33 10.11
N ALA A 59 -2.55 -15.71 8.86
CA ALA A 59 -2.87 -17.08 8.48
C ALA A 59 -1.64 -18.00 8.31
N GLY A 60 -0.42 -17.49 8.49
CA GLY A 60 0.80 -18.29 8.34
C GLY A 60 1.11 -18.70 6.90
N MET A 61 0.58 -17.98 5.90
CA MET A 61 0.80 -18.29 4.49
C MET A 61 2.24 -17.97 4.06
N ASP A 62 2.67 -18.62 2.97
CA ASP A 62 3.99 -18.45 2.38
C ASP A 62 4.20 -17.09 1.69
N GLY A 63 5.41 -16.87 1.19
CA GLY A 63 5.78 -15.61 0.52
C GLY A 63 5.01 -15.37 -0.77
N GLU A 64 4.66 -16.42 -1.51
CA GLU A 64 3.95 -16.29 -2.79
C GLU A 64 2.50 -15.83 -2.58
N LYS A 65 1.80 -16.40 -1.59
CA LYS A 65 0.46 -15.95 -1.22
C LYS A 65 0.44 -14.52 -0.68
N ARG A 66 1.45 -14.13 0.10
CA ARG A 66 1.61 -12.74 0.56
C ARG A 66 1.81 -11.77 -0.60
N ARG A 67 2.65 -12.13 -1.58
CA ARG A 67 2.86 -11.34 -2.80
C ARG A 67 1.56 -11.17 -3.60
N GLN A 68 0.84 -12.27 -3.83
CA GLN A 68 -0.45 -12.27 -4.54
C GLN A 68 -1.49 -11.39 -3.82
N ALA A 69 -1.56 -11.46 -2.48
CA ALA A 69 -2.47 -10.63 -1.70
C ALA A 69 -2.13 -9.14 -1.80
N ARG A 70 -0.83 -8.80 -1.80
CA ARG A 70 -0.36 -7.41 -1.97
C ARG A 70 -0.75 -6.86 -3.35
N GLU A 71 -0.54 -7.63 -4.41
CA GLU A 71 -0.90 -7.26 -5.79
C GLU A 71 -2.41 -7.09 -5.96
N PHE A 72 -3.19 -8.00 -5.37
CA PHE A 72 -4.63 -7.87 -5.32
C PHE A 72 -5.06 -6.57 -4.62
N GLY A 73 -4.47 -6.26 -3.46
CA GLY A 73 -4.76 -5.04 -2.73
C GLY A 73 -4.33 -3.76 -3.46
N ASP A 74 -3.26 -3.81 -4.26
CA ASP A 74 -2.82 -2.66 -5.09
C ASP A 74 -3.85 -2.35 -6.17
N GLY A 75 -4.30 -3.39 -6.90
CA GLY A 75 -5.36 -3.26 -7.89
C GLY A 75 -6.68 -2.79 -7.28
N LEU A 76 -7.06 -3.34 -6.12
CA LEU A 76 -8.26 -2.92 -5.40
C LEU A 76 -8.17 -1.46 -4.95
N GLY A 77 -7.02 -1.04 -4.43
CA GLY A 77 -6.80 0.33 -3.99
C GLY A 77 -6.89 1.34 -5.13
N LEU A 78 -6.35 0.99 -6.31
CA LEU A 78 -6.50 1.82 -7.50
C LEU A 78 -7.97 1.91 -7.95
N ALA A 79 -8.68 0.78 -7.96
CA ALA A 79 -10.10 0.74 -8.32
C ALA A 79 -10.99 1.56 -7.37
N PHE A 80 -10.62 1.68 -6.09
CA PHE A 80 -11.34 2.49 -5.11
C PHE A 80 -11.21 4.00 -5.33
N GLN A 81 -10.22 4.43 -6.12
CA GLN A 81 -9.85 5.83 -6.28
C GLN A 81 -10.19 6.42 -7.67
N ILE A 82 -10.64 5.58 -8.61
CA ILE A 82 -11.29 5.97 -9.88
C ILE A 82 -12.72 6.41 -9.60
#